data_AF-M0FPH1-F1
#
_entry.id   AF-M0FPH1-F1
#
_cell.length_a   1.000
_cell.length_b   1.000
_cell.length_c   1.000
_cell.angle_alpha   90.00
_cell.angle_beta   90.00
_cell.angle_gamma   90.00
#
_symmetry.space_group_name_H-M   'P 1'
#
loop_
_entity.id
_entity.type
_entity.pdbx_description
1 polymer ?
#
loop_
_entity_poly.entity_id
_entity_poly.type
_entity_poly.pdbx_seq_one_letter_code
_entity_poly.pdbx_strand_id
1 'polypeptide(L)'
;MKLTPKEQERLTIFTAAEVARRRKERGVLLNHPETVAYISDWCIERAREGRSVAEIRAEASRLLGRDDVMDGVPAMVDMIQVEPMFPDGTKLVTVHDPIRSDSVGGVTSGDEDSDERTDGGASA
;
A
#
# COMPACT_ATOMS: atom_id res chain seq x y z
N MET A 1 22.63 18.19 -13.22
CA MET A 1 21.16 18.35 -13.15
C MET A 1 20.82 19.61 -12.37
N LYS A 2 19.70 20.27 -12.68
CA LYS A 2 19.18 21.39 -11.88
C LYS A 2 17.90 20.89 -11.19
N LEU A 3 18.06 20.32 -9.99
CA LEU A 3 16.96 19.69 -9.28
C LEU A 3 16.12 20.74 -8.54
N THR A 4 14.82 20.73 -8.80
CA THR A 4 13.82 21.46 -8.03
C THR A 4 13.74 20.93 -6.59
N PRO A 5 13.22 21.71 -5.62
CA PRO A 5 13.00 21.23 -4.26
C PRO A 5 12.16 19.95 -4.20
N LYS A 6 11.11 19.85 -5.03
CA LYS A 6 10.24 18.67 -5.13
C LYS A 6 11.01 17.43 -5.59
N GLU A 7 11.93 17.58 -6.55
CA GLU A 7 12.79 16.48 -7.00
C GLU A 7 13.80 16.07 -5.91
N GLN A 8 14.28 17.01 -5.10
CA GLN A 8 15.14 16.70 -3.94
C GLN A 8 14.36 15.95 -2.84
N GLU A 9 13.12 16.34 -2.56
CA GLU A 9 12.21 15.61 -1.67
C GLU A 9 11.98 14.18 -2.19
N ARG A 10 11.77 14.01 -3.50
CA ARG A 10 11.64 12.68 -4.12
C ARG A 10 12.88 11.82 -3.88
N LEU A 11 14.08 12.37 -4.02
CA LEU A 11 15.33 11.66 -3.74
C LEU A 11 15.47 11.29 -2.26
N THR A 12 14.99 12.14 -1.36
CA THR A 12 14.93 11.85 0.08
C THR A 12 14.01 10.67 0.37
N ILE A 13 12.80 10.65 -0.22
CA ILE A 13 11.86 9.53 -0.12
C ILE A 13 12.48 8.24 -0.65
N PHE A 14 13.08 8.28 -1.83
CA PHE A 14 13.77 7.14 -2.42
C PHE A 14 14.85 6.60 -1.48
N THR A 15 15.67 7.46 -0.90
CA THR A 15 16.74 7.05 0.03
C THR A 15 16.16 6.36 1.27
N ALA A 16 15.09 6.91 1.85
CA ALA A 16 14.41 6.27 2.99
C ALA A 16 13.79 4.93 2.61
N ALA A 17 13.19 4.83 1.42
CA ALA A 17 12.59 3.60 0.90
C ALA A 17 13.63 2.51 0.59
N GLU A 18 14.81 2.88 0.08
CA GLU A 18 15.95 1.97 -0.11
C GLU A 18 16.44 1.40 1.22
N VAL A 19 16.53 2.24 2.25
CA VAL A 19 16.87 1.78 3.61
C VAL A 19 15.80 0.81 4.12
N ALA A 20 14.51 1.12 3.92
CA ALA A 20 13.39 0.25 4.29
C ALA A 20 13.43 -1.09 3.54
N ARG A 21 13.61 -1.09 2.22
CA ARG A 21 13.74 -2.31 1.38
C ARG A 21 14.86 -3.22 1.89
N ARG A 22 16.05 -2.67 2.12
CA ARG A 22 17.20 -3.43 2.66
C ARG A 22 16.95 -3.99 4.06
N ARG A 23 16.13 -3.33 4.89
CA ARG A 23 15.73 -3.83 6.23
C ARG A 23 14.75 -4.98 6.09
N LYS A 24 13.71 -4.81 5.27
CA LYS A 24 12.72 -5.85 4.96
C LYS A 24 13.37 -7.12 4.40
N GLU A 25 14.32 -6.98 3.47
CA GLU A 25 15.08 -8.10 2.90
C GLU A 25 15.87 -8.90 3.95
N ARG A 26 16.26 -8.27 5.06
CA ARG A 26 16.92 -8.94 6.20
C ARG A 26 15.93 -9.46 7.25
N GLY A 27 14.62 -9.35 7.00
CA GLY A 27 13.58 -9.73 7.95
C GLY A 27 13.39 -8.77 9.12
N VAL A 28 13.86 -7.51 8.99
CA VAL A 28 13.63 -6.48 10.02
C VAL A 28 12.27 -5.83 9.77
N LEU A 29 11.40 -5.86 10.79
CA LEU A 29 10.10 -5.21 10.77
C LEU A 29 10.25 -3.69 10.55
N LEU A 30 9.46 -3.15 9.62
CA LEU A 30 9.49 -1.73 9.29
C LEU A 30 8.78 -0.90 10.36
N ASN A 31 9.38 0.22 10.75
CA ASN A 31 8.69 1.21 11.58
C ASN A 31 7.81 2.14 10.73
N HIS A 32 7.17 3.12 11.38
CA HIS A 32 6.27 4.08 10.73
C HIS A 32 6.89 4.83 9.53
N PRO A 33 8.01 5.59 9.67
CA PRO A 33 8.57 6.32 8.53
C PRO A 33 9.10 5.40 7.41
N GLU A 34 9.59 4.20 7.75
CA GLU A 34 10.04 3.21 6.75
C GLU A 34 8.87 2.67 5.93
N THR A 35 7.75 2.37 6.59
CA THR A 35 6.50 1.91 5.96
C THR A 35 5.98 2.96 4.99
N VAL A 36 5.88 4.21 5.44
CA VAL A 36 5.40 5.32 4.59
C VAL A 36 6.34 5.51 3.40
N ALA A 37 7.66 5.52 3.62
CA ALA A 37 8.63 5.68 2.54
C ALA A 37 8.57 4.54 1.52
N TYR A 38 8.49 3.29 1.98
CA TYR A 38 8.42 2.10 1.13
C TYR A 38 7.23 2.16 0.17
N ILE A 39 6.03 2.42 0.70
CA ILE A 39 4.81 2.46 -0.11
C ILE A 39 4.80 3.70 -1.02
N SER A 40 5.23 4.85 -0.50
CA SER A 40 5.33 6.09 -1.28
C SER A 40 6.22 5.92 -2.50
N ASP A 41 7.39 5.32 -2.29
CA ASP A 41 8.35 5.07 -3.37
C ASP A 41 7.79 4.13 -4.41
N TRP A 42 7.13 3.04 -3.99
CA TRP A 42 6.47 2.12 -4.90
C TRP A 42 5.42 2.81 -5.78
N CYS A 43 4.56 3.64 -5.19
CA CYS A 43 3.56 4.40 -5.93
C CYS A 43 4.19 5.30 -7.00
N ILE A 44 5.32 5.93 -6.67
CA ILE A 44 5.99 6.84 -7.60
C ILE A 44 6.66 6.09 -8.76
N GLU A 45 7.29 4.95 -8.48
CA GLU A 45 7.87 4.12 -9.54
C GLU A 45 6.79 3.53 -10.47
N ARG A 46 5.64 3.11 -9.93
CA ARG A 46 4.53 2.62 -10.75
C ARG A 46 3.90 3.70 -11.62
N ALA A 47 3.79 4.92 -11.11
CA ALA A 47 3.35 6.06 -11.93
C ALA A 47 4.33 6.35 -13.06
N ARG A 48 5.64 6.22 -12.81
CA ARG A 48 6.69 6.36 -13.82
C ARG A 48 6.59 5.29 -14.92
N GLU A 49 6.18 4.08 -14.57
CA GLU A 49 5.87 2.99 -15.51
C GLU A 49 4.58 3.20 -16.31
N GLY A 50 3.80 4.24 -16.01
CA GLY A 50 2.56 4.56 -16.70
C GLY A 50 1.34 3.79 -16.19
N ARG A 51 1.41 3.15 -15.01
CA ARG A 51 0.23 2.55 -14.38
C ARG A 51 -0.79 3.63 -14.02
N SER A 52 -2.06 3.28 -14.03
CA SER A 52 -3.13 4.19 -13.66
C SER A 52 -3.18 4.44 -12.14
N VAL A 53 -3.77 5.57 -11.74
CA VAL A 53 -4.03 5.87 -10.32
C VAL A 53 -4.84 4.76 -9.65
N ALA A 54 -5.81 4.18 -10.37
CA ALA A 54 -6.65 3.11 -9.84
C ALA A 54 -5.85 1.83 -9.54
N GLU A 55 -4.99 1.39 -10.46
CA GLU A 55 -4.12 0.23 -10.26
C GLU A 55 -3.16 0.44 -9.08
N ILE A 56 -2.52 1.61 -9.02
CA ILE A 56 -1.61 1.95 -7.93
C ILE A 56 -2.32 1.88 -6.58
N ARG A 57 -3.52 2.48 -6.46
CA ARG A 57 -4.30 2.42 -5.21
C ARG A 57 -4.68 0.99 -4.81
N ALA A 58 -5.08 0.17 -5.79
CA ALA A 58 -5.50 -1.20 -5.55
C ALA A 58 -4.33 -2.11 -5.10
N GLU A 59 -3.15 -1.92 -5.68
CA GLU A 59 -1.97 -2.74 -5.41
C GLU A 59 -1.16 -2.25 -4.19
N ALA A 60 -1.11 -0.95 -3.93
CA ALA A 60 -0.31 -0.39 -2.84
C ALA A 60 -0.69 -0.93 -1.46
N SER A 61 -1.97 -1.24 -1.25
CA SER A 61 -2.49 -1.82 0.00
C SER A 61 -2.16 -3.30 0.20
N ARG A 62 -1.50 -3.93 -0.79
CA ARG A 62 -1.09 -5.34 -0.78
C ARG A 62 0.42 -5.52 -0.68
N LEU A 63 1.17 -4.42 -0.53
CA LEU A 63 2.64 -4.46 -0.53
C LEU A 63 3.24 -4.95 0.78
N LEU A 64 2.56 -4.68 1.89
CA LEU A 64 2.99 -5.01 3.25
C LEU A 64 1.83 -5.65 4.01
N GLY A 65 2.13 -6.73 4.72
CA GLY A 65 1.27 -7.31 5.73
C GLY A 65 1.62 -6.77 7.12
N ARG A 66 0.83 -7.14 8.13
CA ARG A 66 1.17 -6.88 9.54
C ARG A 66 2.52 -7.49 9.93
N ASP A 67 2.88 -8.63 9.34
CA ASP A 67 4.15 -9.33 9.58
C ASP A 67 5.37 -8.61 9.00
N ASP A 68 5.19 -7.57 8.17
CA ASP A 68 6.29 -6.79 7.61
C ASP A 68 6.61 -5.52 8.43
N VAL A 69 5.77 -5.18 9.42
CA VAL A 69 5.84 -3.91 10.15
C VAL A 69 5.85 -4.12 11.66
N MET A 70 6.34 -3.14 12.41
CA MET A 70 6.30 -3.17 13.86
C MET A 70 4.87 -3.05 14.40
N ASP A 71 4.65 -3.58 15.62
CA ASP A 71 3.38 -3.42 16.33
C ASP A 71 2.93 -1.97 16.42
N GLY A 72 1.63 -1.75 16.25
CA GLY A 72 1.01 -0.42 16.26
C GLY A 72 1.12 0.35 14.95
N VAL A 73 2.11 0.07 14.09
CA VAL A 73 2.27 0.76 12.80
C VAL A 73 1.02 0.70 11.92
N PRO A 74 0.32 -0.44 11.76
CA PRO A 74 -0.90 -0.49 10.93
C PRO A 74 -1.99 0.49 11.38
N ALA A 75 -2.10 0.76 12.68
CA ALA A 75 -3.07 1.70 13.25
C ALA A 75 -2.60 3.16 13.22
N MET A 76 -1.31 3.41 12.92
CA MET A 76 -0.75 4.76 12.79
C MET A 76 -0.80 5.26 11.35
N VAL A 77 -0.91 4.36 10.37
CA VAL A 77 -0.86 4.69 8.93
C VAL A 77 -2.24 4.48 8.31
N ASP A 78 -3.18 5.38 8.59
CA ASP A 78 -4.54 5.30 8.02
C ASP A 78 -4.54 5.59 6.52
N MET A 79 -3.68 6.51 6.07
CA MET A 79 -3.55 6.86 4.67
C MET A 79 -2.18 7.41 4.32
N ILE A 80 -1.76 7.16 3.08
CA ILE A 80 -0.56 7.73 2.48
C ILE A 80 -0.98 8.54 1.25
N GLN A 81 -0.50 9.77 1.17
CA GLN A 81 -0.72 10.66 0.04
C GLN A 81 0.61 10.96 -0.65
N VAL A 82 0.66 10.74 -1.96
CA VAL A 82 1.83 11.04 -2.78
C VAL A 82 1.40 11.68 -4.09
N GLU A 83 2.26 12.54 -4.64
CA GLU A 83 2.03 13.24 -5.90
C GLU A 83 3.08 12.81 -6.94
N PRO A 84 2.97 11.58 -7.49
CA PRO A 84 3.91 11.12 -8.48
C PRO A 84 3.67 11.75 -9.86
N MET A 85 4.71 11.69 -10.70
CA MET A 85 4.67 12.13 -12.09
C MET A 85 4.25 10.96 -13.00
N PHE A 86 3.09 11.07 -13.63
CA PHE A 86 2.61 10.16 -14.68
C PHE A 86 3.03 10.68 -16.07
N PRO A 87 2.92 9.86 -17.14
CA PRO A 87 3.14 10.31 -18.51
C PRO A 87 2.28 11.51 -18.93
N ASP A 88 1.11 11.66 -18.30
CA ASP A 88 0.16 12.75 -18.56
C ASP A 88 0.15 13.84 -17.48
N GLY A 89 1.14 13.84 -16.57
CA GLY A 89 1.35 14.90 -15.57
C GLY A 89 1.30 14.41 -14.13
N THR A 90 1.47 15.35 -13.19
CA THR A 90 1.39 15.05 -11.75
C THR A 90 -0.04 14.80 -11.32
N LYS A 91 -0.28 13.75 -10.51
CA LYS A 91 -1.59 13.48 -9.92
C LYS A 91 -1.44 13.08 -8.46
N LEU A 92 -2.44 13.41 -7.65
CA LEU A 92 -2.53 12.95 -6.27
C LEU A 92 -2.98 11.48 -6.24
N VAL A 93 -2.22 10.64 -5.56
CA VAL A 93 -2.56 9.26 -5.24
C VAL A 93 -2.75 9.16 -3.73
N THR A 94 -3.95 8.73 -3.32
CA THR A 94 -4.26 8.46 -1.91
C THR A 94 -4.48 6.96 -1.73
N VAL A 95 -3.61 6.35 -0.92
CA VAL A 95 -3.71 4.95 -0.50
C VAL A 95 -4.34 4.93 0.89
N HIS A 96 -5.52 4.32 1.02
CA HIS A 96 -6.20 4.15 2.31
C HIS A 96 -5.90 2.77 2.87
N ASP A 97 -5.76 2.69 4.19
CA ASP A 97 -5.45 1.48 4.96
C ASP A 97 -4.38 0.64 4.23
N PRO A 98 -3.15 1.16 4.06
CA PRO A 98 -2.10 0.50 3.31
C PRO A 98 -1.67 -0.88 3.86
N ILE A 99 -2.03 -1.21 5.10
CA ILE A 99 -1.69 -2.48 5.76
C ILE A 99 -2.97 -3.13 6.29
N ARG A 100 -3.57 -4.02 5.48
CA ARG A 100 -4.88 -4.63 5.79
C ARG A 100 -4.79 -6.09 6.20
N SER A 101 -3.95 -6.86 5.52
CA SER A 101 -3.81 -8.29 5.72
C SER A 101 -2.71 -8.60 6.72
N ASP A 102 -2.81 -9.77 7.36
CA ASP A 102 -1.78 -10.26 8.27
C ASP A 102 -0.47 -10.52 7.51
N SER A 103 -0.56 -11.10 6.30
CA SER A 103 0.58 -11.40 5.42
C SER A 103 0.32 -10.97 3.96
N VAL A 104 1.40 -10.77 3.20
CA VAL A 104 1.36 -10.50 1.75
C VAL A 104 1.17 -11.82 1.00
N GLY A 105 0.04 -11.97 0.29
CA GLY A 105 -0.25 -13.16 -0.53
C GLY A 105 -1.23 -14.18 0.07
N GLY A 106 -1.90 -13.84 1.19
CA GLY A 106 -3.01 -14.63 1.71
C GLY A 106 -4.22 -14.58 0.75
N VAL A 107 -4.58 -15.73 0.17
CA VAL A 107 -5.87 -15.93 -0.50
C VAL A 107 -6.97 -15.49 0.47
N THR A 108 -7.75 -14.48 0.10
CA THR A 108 -9.02 -14.22 0.75
C THR A 108 -9.91 -15.42 0.46
N SER A 109 -9.98 -16.38 1.39
CA SER A 109 -11.06 -17.35 1.44
C SER A 109 -12.35 -16.53 1.48
N GLY A 110 -13.11 -16.60 0.37
CA GLY A 110 -14.34 -15.86 0.22
C GLY A 110 -15.30 -16.17 1.37
N ASP A 111 -15.93 -15.13 1.89
CA ASP A 111 -17.09 -15.28 2.75
C ASP A 111 -18.13 -16.09 1.98
N GLU A 112 -18.32 -17.34 2.38
CA GLU A 112 -19.48 -18.14 2.01
C GLU A 112 -20.69 -17.46 2.67
N ASP A 113 -21.38 -16.64 1.88
CA ASP A 113 -22.69 -16.11 2.17
C ASP A 113 -23.65 -17.32 2.29
N SER A 114 -23.77 -17.86 3.50
CA SER A 114 -24.78 -18.85 3.85
C SER A 114 -26.12 -18.14 3.96
N ASP A 115 -26.69 -17.79 2.81
CA ASP A 115 -28.08 -17.39 2.67
C ASP A 115 -28.93 -18.65 2.85
N GLU A 116 -29.20 -18.98 4.11
CA GLU A 116 -30.06 -20.07 4.55
C GLU A 116 -31.51 -19.75 4.15
N ARG A 117 -31.82 -19.98 2.87
CA ARG A 117 -33.18 -20.08 2.36
C ARG A 117 -33.81 -21.36 2.92
N THR A 118 -34.39 -21.27 4.11
CA THR A 118 -35.44 -22.21 4.50
C THR A 118 -36.71 -21.87 3.72
N ASP A 119 -36.85 -22.47 2.54
CA ASP A 119 -38.16 -22.80 1.99
C ASP A 119 -38.63 -24.12 2.61
N GLY A 120 -39.88 -24.17 3.06
CA GLY A 120 -40.44 -25.33 3.72
C GLY A 120 -41.72 -25.01 4.49
N GLY A 121 -42.80 -24.73 3.76
CA GLY A 121 -44.13 -24.55 4.35
C GLY A 121 -44.75 -25.81 4.96
N ALA A 122 -45.84 -25.63 5.70
CA ALA A 122 -47.01 -26.53 5.74
C ALA A 122 -48.09 -25.99 6.70
N SER A 123 -49.31 -25.88 6.16
CA SER A 123 -50.64 -26.03 6.77
C SER A 123 -50.89 -25.70 8.26
N ALA A 124 -51.88 -24.85 8.51
CA ALA A 124 -53.19 -25.22 9.07
C ALA A 124 -54.18 -24.06 8.93
#